data_AF-A0A4P7RH10-F1
#
_entry.id   AF-A0A4P7RH10-F1
#
_cell.length_a   1.000
_cell.length_b   1.000
_cell.length_c   1.000
_cell.angle_alpha   90.00
_cell.angle_beta   90.00
_cell.angle_gamma   90.00
#
_symmetry.space_group_name_H-M   'P 1'
#
loop_
_entity.id
_entity.type
_entity.pdbx_description
1 polymer ?
#
loop_
_entity_poly.entity_id
_entity_poly.type
_entity_poly.pdbx_seq_one_letter_code
_entity_poly.pdbx_strand_id
1 'polypeptide(L)'
;MIHPIFITMAKNPGLFLEHASAYADLASAEVDTLAGGLKHRTVLSVATGLLALLGLGLAGAAGLLAAALPLAAMPQPWLLWAIPLCPLLLSAALALRLRQLKSHAAFGTLRQQVAQDIATLKILDEE
;
A
#
# COMPACT_ATOMS: atom_id res chain seq x y z
N MET A 1 22.67 -38.15 17.47
CA MET A 1 23.92 -37.39 17.23
C MET A 1 23.51 -35.94 17.13
N ILE A 2 23.96 -35.09 18.06
CA ILE A 2 23.58 -33.66 18.09
C ILE A 2 24.22 -32.99 16.89
N HIS A 3 23.41 -32.33 16.05
CA HIS A 3 23.88 -31.69 14.83
C HIS A 3 24.95 -30.64 15.18
N PRO A 4 26.08 -30.56 14.45
CA PRO A 4 27.20 -29.66 14.76
C PRO A 4 26.77 -28.18 14.90
N ILE A 5 25.70 -27.78 14.21
CA ILE A 5 25.03 -26.47 14.32
C ILE A 5 24.62 -26.13 15.77
N PHE A 6 24.13 -27.09 16.55
CA PHE A 6 23.72 -26.83 17.93
C PHE A 6 24.92 -26.65 18.87
N ILE A 7 26.07 -27.24 18.54
CA ILE A 7 27.31 -27.12 19.32
C ILE A 7 28.00 -25.78 19.04
N THR A 8 27.96 -25.30 17.80
CA THR A 8 28.45 -23.95 17.43
C THR A 8 27.56 -22.84 17.99
N MET A 9 26.23 -23.03 17.97
CA MET A 9 25.27 -22.11 18.61
C MET A 9 25.50 -21.97 20.12
N ALA A 10 25.85 -23.08 20.80
CA ALA A 10 26.15 -23.07 22.23
C ALA A 10 27.53 -22.46 22.58
N LYS A 11 28.50 -22.49 21.65
CA LYS A 11 29.87 -22.00 21.89
C LYS A 11 30.05 -20.50 21.64
N ASN A 12 29.32 -19.90 20.71
CA ASN A 12 29.43 -18.47 20.38
C ASN A 12 28.04 -17.81 20.22
N PRO A 13 27.22 -17.74 21.29
CA PRO A 13 25.86 -17.19 21.21
C PRO A 13 25.83 -15.70 20.84
N GLY A 14 26.90 -14.94 21.13
CA GLY A 14 26.99 -13.50 20.84
C GLY A 14 27.00 -13.16 19.34
N LEU A 15 27.70 -13.94 18.52
CA LEU A 15 27.79 -13.71 17.06
C LEU A 15 26.44 -13.92 16.36
N PHE A 16 25.64 -14.87 16.83
CA PHE A 16 24.29 -15.11 16.30
C PHE A 16 23.28 -14.06 16.78
N LEU A 17 23.38 -13.61 18.03
CA LEU A 17 22.54 -12.53 18.55
C LEU A 17 22.78 -11.21 17.80
N GLU A 18 24.04 -10.92 17.47
CA GLU A 18 24.43 -9.68 16.79
C GLU A 18 24.02 -9.66 15.31
N HIS A 19 24.00 -10.81 14.64
CA HIS A 19 23.37 -10.92 13.32
C HIS A 19 21.85 -10.88 13.39
N ALA A 20 21.22 -11.55 14.36
CA ALA A 20 19.78 -11.49 14.56
C ALA A 20 19.29 -10.06 14.85
N SER A 21 20.07 -9.26 15.60
CA SER A 21 19.77 -7.84 15.83
C SER A 21 19.92 -7.01 14.56
N ALA A 22 20.95 -7.24 13.75
CA ALA A 22 21.10 -6.54 12.47
C ALA A 22 19.94 -6.86 11.49
N TYR A 23 19.47 -8.10 11.47
CA TYR A 23 18.28 -8.50 10.71
C TYR A 23 16.98 -7.90 11.27
N ALA A 24 16.85 -7.80 12.60
CA ALA A 24 15.71 -7.17 13.25
C ALA A 24 15.66 -5.66 12.97
N ASP A 25 16.80 -4.98 13.01
CA ASP A 25 16.92 -3.55 12.69
C ASP A 25 16.55 -3.29 11.23
N LEU A 26 17.04 -4.11 10.29
CA LEU A 26 16.67 -3.99 8.88
C LEU A 26 15.18 -4.29 8.64
N ALA A 27 14.63 -5.29 9.32
CA ALA A 27 13.21 -5.60 9.28
C ALA A 27 12.36 -4.46 9.84
N SER A 28 12.79 -3.80 10.92
CA SER A 28 12.09 -2.65 11.49
C SER A 28 12.08 -1.45 10.53
N ALA A 29 13.21 -1.17 9.87
CA ALA A 29 13.31 -0.10 8.88
C ALA A 29 12.44 -0.37 7.63
N GLU A 30 12.37 -1.62 7.17
CA GLU A 30 11.52 -2.00 6.05
C GLU A 30 10.02 -1.97 6.44
N VAL A 31 9.69 -2.33 7.68
CA VAL A 31 8.33 -2.19 8.23
C VAL A 31 7.90 -0.73 8.32
N ASP A 32 8.76 0.17 8.76
CA ASP A 32 8.43 1.61 8.86
C ASP A 32 8.20 2.25 7.50
N THR A 33 9.03 1.89 6.51
CA THR A 33 8.84 2.36 5.12
C THR A 33 7.57 1.80 4.49
N LEU A 34 7.26 0.53 4.73
CA LEU A 34 6.00 -0.09 4.31
C LEU A 34 4.80 0.53 5.01
N ALA A 35 4.88 0.81 6.32
CA ALA A 35 3.83 1.45 7.10
C ALA A 35 3.54 2.87 6.61
N GLY A 36 4.58 3.64 6.27
CA GLY A 36 4.45 4.97 5.66
C GLY A 36 3.74 4.91 4.30
N GLY A 37 4.16 3.98 3.43
CA GLY A 37 3.53 3.74 2.13
C GLY A 37 2.07 3.28 2.26
N LEU A 38 1.78 2.41 3.22
CA LEU A 38 0.43 1.92 3.50
C LEU A 38 -0.44 3.06 4.01
N LYS A 39 0.03 3.88 4.95
CA LYS A 39 -0.72 5.03 5.49
C LYS A 39 -1.13 5.98 4.37
N HIS A 40 -0.18 6.38 3.52
CA HIS A 40 -0.46 7.26 2.39
C HIS A 40 -1.47 6.63 1.42
N ARG A 41 -1.30 5.35 1.08
CA ARG A 41 -2.23 4.61 0.21
C ARG A 41 -3.62 4.50 0.81
N THR A 42 -3.72 4.33 2.13
CA THR A 42 -5.00 4.20 2.86
C THR A 42 -5.74 5.52 2.83
N VAL A 43 -5.06 6.63 3.15
CA VAL A 43 -5.65 7.99 3.10
C VAL A 43 -6.14 8.32 1.70
N LEU A 44 -5.33 8.05 0.67
CA LEU A 44 -5.72 8.31 -0.72
C LEU A 44 -6.91 7.44 -1.15
N SER A 45 -6.93 6.16 -0.75
CA SER A 45 -8.04 5.24 -1.04
C SER A 45 -9.35 5.72 -0.40
N VAL A 46 -9.30 6.11 0.87
CA VAL A 46 -10.47 6.64 1.60
C VAL A 46 -10.98 7.93 0.94
N ALA A 47 -10.09 8.88 0.64
CA ALA A 47 -10.46 10.12 -0.03
C ALA A 47 -11.11 9.86 -1.41
N THR A 48 -10.53 8.93 -2.19
CA THR A 48 -11.08 8.51 -3.49
C THR A 48 -12.49 7.95 -3.34
N GLY A 49 -12.71 7.06 -2.38
CA GLY A 49 -14.01 6.44 -2.11
C GLY A 49 -15.07 7.44 -1.65
N LEU A 50 -14.71 8.36 -0.74
CA LEU A 50 -15.62 9.40 -0.27
C LEU A 50 -16.05 10.34 -1.41
N LEU A 51 -15.11 10.76 -2.26
CA LEU A 51 -15.43 11.60 -3.42
C LEU A 51 -16.29 10.87 -4.45
N ALA A 52 -16.04 9.59 -4.69
CA ALA A 52 -16.88 8.78 -5.56
C ALA A 52 -18.30 8.66 -5.02
N LEU A 53 -18.45 8.35 -3.72
CA LEU A 53 -19.74 8.23 -3.06
C LEU A 53 -20.53 9.54 -3.10
N LEU A 54 -19.86 10.65 -2.77
CA LEU A 54 -20.46 11.98 -2.84
C LEU A 54 -20.90 12.33 -4.27
N GLY A 55 -20.03 12.11 -5.26
CA GLY A 55 -20.33 12.38 -6.65
C GLY A 55 -21.48 11.54 -7.20
N LEU A 56 -21.54 10.26 -6.85
CA LEU A 56 -22.66 9.37 -7.21
C LEU A 56 -23.96 9.78 -6.53
N GLY A 57 -23.93 10.16 -5.25
CA GLY A 57 -25.09 10.66 -4.52
C GLY A 57 -25.64 11.94 -5.15
N LEU A 58 -24.76 12.89 -5.48
CA LEU A 58 -25.13 14.12 -6.19
C LEU A 58 -25.65 13.83 -7.60
N ALA A 59 -25.08 12.86 -8.31
CA ALA A 59 -25.54 12.46 -9.65
C ALA A 59 -26.95 11.84 -9.59
N GLY A 60 -27.22 11.02 -8.57
CA GLY A 60 -28.55 10.48 -8.31
C GLY A 60 -29.57 11.58 -8.02
N ALA A 61 -29.24 12.52 -7.13
CA ALA A 61 -30.09 13.67 -6.83
C ALA A 61 -30.34 14.56 -8.07
N ALA A 62 -29.30 14.80 -8.87
CA ALA A 62 -29.40 15.50 -10.14
C ALA A 62 -30.35 14.80 -11.11
N GLY A 63 -30.23 13.47 -11.25
CA GLY A 63 -31.15 12.66 -12.06
C GLY A 63 -32.60 12.75 -11.59
N LEU A 64 -32.85 12.71 -10.28
CA LEU A 64 -34.17 12.89 -9.71
C LEU A 64 -34.74 14.29 -10.01
N LEU A 65 -33.92 15.34 -9.87
CA LEU A 65 -34.32 16.72 -10.19
C LEU A 65 -34.62 16.91 -11.69
N ALA A 66 -33.81 16.31 -12.56
CA ALA A 66 -34.03 16.35 -14.00
C ALA A 66 -35.30 15.59 -14.42
N ALA A 67 -35.68 14.55 -13.69
CA ALA A 67 -36.93 13.82 -13.91
C ALA A 67 -38.16 14.57 -13.37
N ALA A 68 -38.00 15.29 -12.26
CA ALA A 68 -39.10 15.97 -11.58
C ALA A 68 -39.43 17.35 -12.16
N LEU A 69 -38.42 18.09 -12.65
CA LEU A 69 -38.57 19.46 -13.12
C LEU A 69 -38.15 19.64 -14.59
N PRO A 70 -38.90 20.44 -15.38
CA PRO A 70 -38.47 20.83 -16.71
C PRO A 70 -37.17 21.63 -16.66
N LEU A 71 -36.17 21.28 -17.50
CA LEU A 71 -34.90 22.01 -17.56
C LEU A 71 -35.07 23.49 -17.90
N ALA A 72 -36.09 23.85 -18.70
CA ALA A 72 -36.40 25.23 -19.06
C ALA A 72 -36.87 26.09 -17.87
N ALA A 73 -37.34 25.48 -16.79
CA ALA A 73 -37.74 26.16 -15.57
C ALA A 73 -36.58 26.36 -14.58
N MET A 74 -35.40 25.79 -14.86
CA MET A 74 -34.24 25.89 -13.98
C MET A 74 -33.41 27.14 -14.31
N PRO A 75 -33.03 27.96 -13.33
CA PRO A 75 -32.23 29.16 -13.56
C PRO A 75 -30.84 28.87 -14.18
N GLN A 76 -30.22 27.74 -13.80
CA GLN A 76 -28.88 27.33 -14.23
C GLN A 76 -28.83 25.80 -14.45
N PRO A 77 -29.41 25.27 -15.55
CA PRO A 77 -29.57 23.83 -15.74
C PRO A 77 -28.24 23.08 -15.93
N TRP A 78 -27.17 23.76 -16.35
CA TRP A 78 -25.84 23.15 -16.52
C TRP A 78 -25.22 22.72 -15.18
N LEU A 79 -25.61 23.37 -14.07
CA LEU A 79 -25.11 23.08 -12.72
C LEU A 79 -25.47 21.67 -12.25
N LEU A 80 -26.60 21.15 -12.77
CA LEU A 80 -27.13 19.82 -12.50
C LEU A 80 -26.12 18.72 -12.89
N TRP A 81 -25.29 18.98 -13.90
CA TRP A 81 -24.21 18.07 -14.31
C TRP A 81 -22.85 18.48 -13.75
N ALA A 82 -22.56 19.79 -13.68
CA ALA A 82 -21.25 20.27 -13.24
C ALA A 82 -20.94 19.91 -11.77
N ILE A 83 -21.93 20.02 -10.88
CA ILE A 83 -21.80 19.71 -9.44
C ILE A 83 -21.40 18.25 -9.20
N PRO A 84 -22.12 17.24 -9.72
CA PRO A 84 -21.72 15.84 -9.51
C PRO A 84 -20.45 15.46 -10.26
N LEU A 85 -20.18 16.08 -11.42
CA LEU A 85 -19.02 15.72 -12.23
C LEU A 85 -17.70 16.12 -11.56
N CYS A 86 -17.66 17.24 -10.84
CA CYS A 86 -16.44 17.72 -10.16
C CYS A 86 -15.83 16.70 -9.18
N PRO A 87 -16.54 16.18 -8.15
CA PRO A 87 -16.00 15.17 -7.25
C PRO A 87 -15.73 13.83 -7.95
N LEU A 88 -16.49 13.46 -8.98
CA LEU A 88 -16.23 12.25 -9.78
C LEU A 88 -14.92 12.32 -10.55
N LEU A 89 -14.63 13.46 -11.19
CA LEU A 89 -13.37 13.69 -11.90
C LEU A 89 -12.19 13.70 -10.93
N LEU A 90 -12.36 14.33 -9.76
CA LEU A 90 -11.33 14.34 -8.72
C LEU A 90 -11.07 12.92 -8.19
N SER A 91 -12.12 12.15 -7.94
CA SER A 91 -12.02 10.74 -7.55
C SER A 91 -11.29 9.92 -8.62
N ALA A 92 -11.64 10.09 -9.90
CA ALA A 92 -10.97 9.40 -11.00
C ALA A 92 -9.48 9.76 -11.07
N ALA A 93 -9.12 11.04 -10.90
CA ALA A 93 -7.72 11.47 -10.86
C ALA A 93 -6.96 10.83 -9.69
N LEU A 94 -7.54 10.78 -8.49
CA LEU A 94 -6.93 10.12 -7.33
C LEU A 94 -6.81 8.61 -7.52
N ALA A 95 -7.80 7.96 -8.13
CA ALA A 95 -7.75 6.54 -8.46
C ALA A 95 -6.61 6.24 -9.45
N LEU A 96 -6.40 7.09 -10.46
CA LEU A 96 -5.26 6.96 -11.38
C LEU A 96 -3.92 7.10 -10.65
N ARG A 97 -3.80 8.06 -9.71
CA ARG A 97 -2.61 8.18 -8.85
C ARG A 97 -2.41 6.96 -7.96
N LEU A 98 -3.47 6.40 -7.41
CA LEU A 98 -3.42 5.17 -6.61
C LEU A 98 -2.89 3.98 -7.43
N ARG A 99 -3.27 3.87 -8.70
CA ARG A 99 -2.77 2.83 -9.62
C ARG A 99 -1.30 3.02 -9.98
N GLN A 100 -0.79 4.25 -9.96
CA GLN A 100 0.62 4.57 -10.20
C GLN A 100 1.51 4.27 -9.00
N LEU A 101 0.95 4.21 -7.78
CA LEU A 101 1.67 3.80 -6.58
C LEU A 101 1.98 2.29 -6.68
N LYS A 102 3.16 1.96 -7.22
CA LYS A 102 3.68 0.59 -7.27
C LYS A 102 3.71 0.02 -5.84
N SER A 103 3.02 -1.09 -5.62
CA SER A 103 3.20 -1.90 -4.42
C SER A 103 4.63 -2.41 -4.46
N HIS A 104 5.54 -1.79 -3.72
CA HIS A 104 6.84 -2.41 -3.48
C HIS A 104 6.55 -3.74 -2.79
N ALA A 105 7.11 -4.82 -3.32
CA ALA A 105 7.01 -6.12 -2.70
C ALA A 105 7.63 -6.00 -1.31
N ALA A 106 6.81 -6.10 -0.27
CA ALA A 106 7.27 -6.07 1.10
C ALA A 106 8.32 -7.17 1.32
N PHE A 107 9.44 -6.84 1.94
CA PHE A 107 10.52 -7.78 2.29
C PHE A 107 11.26 -8.39 1.10
N GLY A 108 11.19 -7.77 -0.08
CA GLY A 108 11.86 -8.28 -1.29
C GLY A 108 13.38 -8.30 -1.13
N THR A 109 13.94 -7.23 -0.57
CA THR A 109 15.38 -7.08 -0.28
C THR A 109 15.83 -7.99 0.84
N LEU A 110 15.08 -8.05 1.94
CA LEU A 110 15.37 -8.94 3.07
C LEU A 110 15.42 -10.40 2.66
N ARG A 111 14.44 -10.85 1.87
CA ARG A 111 14.37 -12.23 1.38
C ARG A 111 15.52 -12.56 0.42
N GLN A 112 15.99 -11.57 -0.34
CA GLN A 112 17.10 -11.75 -1.28
C GLN A 112 18.44 -11.87 -0.53
N GLN A 113 18.67 -11.07 0.51
CA GLN A 113 19.86 -11.18 1.36
C GLN A 113 19.88 -12.50 2.14
N VAL A 114 18.76 -12.90 2.75
CA VAL A 114 18.66 -14.20 3.45
C VAL A 114 18.93 -15.36 2.48
N ALA A 115 18.45 -15.28 1.24
CA ALA A 115 18.72 -16.31 0.24
C ALA A 115 20.21 -16.37 -0.16
N GLN A 116 20.90 -15.24 -0.22
CA GLN A 116 22.34 -15.18 -0.51
C GLN A 116 23.16 -15.75 0.66
N ASP A 117 22.84 -15.39 1.90
CA ASP A 117 23.56 -15.88 3.07
C ASP A 117 23.39 -17.40 3.25
N ILE A 118 22.18 -17.94 3.02
CA ILE A 118 21.94 -19.39 3.04
C ILE A 118 22.74 -20.09 1.92
N ALA A 119 22.87 -19.46 0.75
CA ALA A 119 23.65 -20.02 -0.35
C ALA A 119 25.15 -20.06 -0.01
N THR A 120 25.69 -19.00 0.59
CA THR A 120 27.09 -18.95 1.04
C THR A 120 27.38 -19.99 2.12
N LEU A 121 26.47 -20.17 3.08
CA LEU A 121 26.60 -21.18 4.13
C LEU A 121 26.57 -22.61 3.56
N LYS A 122 25.76 -22.88 2.54
CA LYS A 122 25.75 -24.20 1.87
C LYS A 122 27.05 -24.50 1.13
N ILE A 123 27.64 -23.50 0.49
CA ILE A 123 28.92 -23.66 -0.23
C ILE A 123 30.06 -23.99 0.75
N LEU A 124 30.07 -23.32 1.92
CA LEU A 124 31.07 -23.56 2.97
C LEU A 124 30.91 -24.89 3.72
N ASP A 125 29.72 -25.53 3.66
CA ASP A 125 29.46 -26.83 4.28
C ASP A 125 29.78 -28.02 3.33
N GLU A 126 29.99 -27.73 2.04
CA GLU A 126 30.40 -28.71 1.01
C GLU A 126 31.93 -28.80 0.81
N GLU A 127 32.72 -27.89 1.42
CA GLU A 127 34.19 -27.95 1.51
C GLU A 127 34.69 -28.65 2.79
#